data_AF-A0A960HNS8-F1
#
_entry.id   AF-A0A960HNS8-F1
#
_cell.length_a   1.000
_cell.length_b   1.000
_cell.length_c   1.000
_cell.angle_alpha   90.00
_cell.angle_beta   90.00
_cell.angle_gamma   90.00
#
_symmetry.space_group_name_H-M   'P 1'
#
loop_
_entity.id
_entity.type
_entity.pdbx_description
1 polymer ?
#
loop_
_entity_poly.entity_id
_entity_poly.type
_entity_poly.pdbx_seq_one_letter_code
_entity_poly.pdbx_strand_id
1 'polypeptide(L)'
;VAPEAVPPWDNSAMDGYAVRADDVAGAGPDAPVRLRVVDTVAAGAAATTPVGPGEAVRIMTGAPVPGGADAVVMVERTRGG
;
A
#
# COMPACT_ATOMS: atom_id res chain seq x y z
N VAL A 1 -12.43 3.01 -29.30
CA VAL A 1 -12.72 2.66 -27.89
C VAL A 1 -11.75 1.56 -27.52
N ALA A 2 -10.95 1.72 -26.47
CA ALA A 2 -10.01 0.69 -26.04
C ALA A 2 -10.80 -0.46 -25.38
N PRO A 3 -10.54 -1.74 -25.76
CA PRO A 3 -11.36 -2.87 -25.32
C PRO A 3 -11.09 -3.33 -23.88
N GLU A 4 -10.08 -2.76 -23.20
CA GLU A 4 -9.60 -3.29 -21.93
C GLU A 4 -9.09 -2.15 -21.02
N ALA A 5 -9.38 -2.23 -19.72
CA ALA A 5 -8.87 -1.28 -18.74
C ALA A 5 -7.34 -1.45 -18.65
N VAL A 6 -6.61 -0.38 -18.92
CA VAL A 6 -5.16 -0.34 -18.73
C VAL A 6 -4.92 0.49 -17.48
N PRO A 7 -4.48 -0.12 -16.36
CA PRO A 7 -4.07 -1.51 -16.16
C PRO A 7 -5.22 -2.48 -15.80
N PRO A 8 -5.05 -3.80 -16.02
CA PRO A 8 -6.07 -4.83 -15.77
C PRO A 8 -6.34 -5.12 -14.27
N TRP A 9 -5.63 -4.46 -13.37
CA TRP A 9 -5.70 -4.58 -11.92
C TRP A 9 -5.21 -3.29 -11.26
N ASP A 10 -5.67 -3.00 -10.05
CA ASP A 10 -5.17 -1.89 -9.24
C ASP A 10 -3.70 -2.15 -8.90
N ASN A 11 -2.81 -1.43 -9.59
CA ASN A 11 -1.38 -1.49 -9.38
C ASN A 11 -0.90 -0.21 -8.70
N SER A 12 0.11 -0.34 -7.83
CA SER A 12 0.71 0.85 -7.25
C SER A 12 1.44 1.66 -8.31
N ALA A 13 1.08 2.94 -8.46
CA ALA A 13 1.78 3.85 -9.35
C ALA A 13 3.16 4.28 -8.81
N MET A 14 3.42 4.08 -7.51
CA MET A 14 4.64 4.53 -6.81
C MET A 14 5.08 3.52 -5.73
N ASP A 15 6.32 3.61 -5.29
CA ASP A 15 6.80 2.81 -4.16
C ASP A 15 6.22 3.33 -2.84
N GLY A 16 5.73 2.42 -2.00
CA GLY A 16 5.05 2.83 -0.78
C GLY A 16 4.59 1.69 0.10
N TYR A 17 3.57 1.97 0.89
CA TYR A 17 2.94 1.03 1.81
C TYR A 17 1.44 0.98 1.54
N ALA A 18 0.95 -0.21 1.20
CA ALA A 18 -0.47 -0.53 1.24
C ALA A 18 -0.93 -0.55 2.70
N VAL A 19 -1.95 0.25 3.00
CA VAL A 19 -2.50 0.45 4.34
C VAL A 19 -4.03 0.47 4.28
N ARG A 20 -4.64 0.45 5.47
CA ARG A 20 -6.04 0.81 5.64
C ARG A 20 -6.15 2.31 5.92
N ALA A 21 -7.02 3.00 5.21
CA ALA A 21 -7.25 4.44 5.31
C ALA A 21 -7.67 4.82 6.74
N ASP A 22 -8.49 3.97 7.37
CA ASP A 22 -8.90 4.13 8.77
C ASP A 22 -7.71 4.19 9.73
N ASP A 23 -6.68 3.37 9.49
CA ASP A 23 -5.50 3.30 10.37
C ASP A 23 -4.62 4.55 10.21
N VAL A 24 -4.71 5.28 9.09
CA VAL A 24 -3.94 6.51 8.84
C VAL A 24 -4.78 7.79 8.85
N ALA A 25 -6.08 7.70 9.14
CA ALA A 25 -7.00 8.84 9.10
C ALA A 25 -6.61 9.98 10.05
N GLY A 26 -5.98 9.65 11.18
CA GLY A 26 -5.47 10.62 12.16
C GLY A 26 -3.98 10.98 11.98
N ALA A 27 -3.30 10.44 10.96
CA ALA A 27 -1.88 10.64 10.78
C ALA A 27 -1.59 12.08 10.29
N GLY A 28 -0.66 12.74 10.95
CA GLY A 28 -0.18 14.08 10.57
C GLY A 28 1.31 14.27 10.84
N PRO A 29 1.91 15.38 10.39
CA PRO A 29 3.34 15.66 10.57
C PRO A 29 3.80 15.61 12.03
N ASP A 30 2.96 16.07 12.95
CA ASP A 30 3.21 16.13 14.39
C ASP A 30 2.62 14.94 15.17
N ALA A 31 1.84 14.09 14.50
CA ALA A 31 1.15 12.93 15.08
C ALA A 31 1.26 11.73 14.13
N PRO A 32 2.45 11.11 14.00
CA PRO A 32 2.63 9.98 13.11
C PRO A 32 1.94 8.73 13.67
N VAL A 33 1.27 7.99 12.79
CA VAL A 33 0.82 6.62 13.09
C VAL A 33 1.96 5.64 12.80
N ARG A 34 2.10 4.64 13.67
CA ARG A 34 3.01 3.51 13.46
C ARG A 34 2.21 2.28 13.07
N LEU A 35 2.53 1.74 11.90
CA LEU A 35 1.95 0.49 11.41
C LEU A 35 3.03 -0.58 11.36
N ARG A 36 2.65 -1.84 11.62
CA ARG A 36 3.55 -2.97 11.49
C ARG A 36 3.61 -3.42 10.04
N VAL A 37 4.80 -3.39 9.45
CA VAL A 37 5.00 -3.95 8.11
C VAL A 37 4.98 -5.47 8.20
N VAL A 38 3.99 -6.11 7.58
CA VAL A 38 3.78 -7.56 7.65
C VAL A 38 4.29 -8.32 6.44
N ASP A 39 4.44 -7.64 5.31
CA ASP A 39 4.93 -8.24 4.08
C ASP A 39 5.54 -7.19 3.13
N THR A 40 6.18 -7.65 2.06
CA THR A 40 6.68 -6.83 0.95
C THR A 40 6.34 -7.47 -0.39
N VAL A 41 5.59 -6.76 -1.24
CA VAL A 41 5.19 -7.21 -2.57
C VAL A 41 5.97 -6.45 -3.64
N ALA A 42 6.76 -7.18 -4.42
CA ALA A 42 7.50 -6.66 -5.56
C ALA A 42 6.63 -6.64 -6.84
N ALA A 43 7.04 -5.87 -7.84
CA ALA A 43 6.39 -5.86 -9.15
C ALA A 43 6.34 -7.28 -9.74
N GLY A 44 5.16 -7.70 -10.20
CA GLY A 44 4.95 -9.05 -10.75
C GLY A 44 4.87 -10.18 -9.73
N ALA A 45 4.98 -9.89 -8.42
CA ALA A 45 4.70 -10.85 -7.36
C ALA A 45 3.22 -10.84 -6.96
N ALA A 46 2.74 -11.96 -6.40
CA ALA A 46 1.38 -12.03 -5.86
C ALA A 46 1.31 -11.42 -4.45
N ALA A 47 0.27 -10.63 -4.18
CA ALA A 47 -0.02 -10.11 -2.84
C ALA A 47 -0.82 -11.13 -2.04
N THR A 48 -0.13 -12.07 -1.38
CA THR A 48 -0.75 -13.16 -0.62
C THR A 48 -1.17 -12.78 0.80
N THR A 49 -0.52 -11.76 1.37
CA THR A 49 -0.75 -11.33 2.76
C THR A 49 -1.71 -10.14 2.77
N PRO A 50 -2.92 -10.27 3.34
CA PRO A 50 -3.84 -9.14 3.45
C PRO A 50 -3.36 -8.13 4.49
N VAL A 51 -3.82 -6.87 4.35
CA VAL A 51 -3.55 -5.81 5.34
C VAL A 51 -4.63 -5.81 6.42
N GLY A 52 -4.25 -6.10 7.66
CA GLY A 52 -5.11 -6.01 8.83
C GLY A 52 -5.05 -4.64 9.56
N PRO A 53 -5.82 -4.48 10.65
CA PRO A 53 -5.75 -3.29 11.51
C PRO A 53 -4.36 -3.06 12.12
N GLY A 54 -3.84 -1.85 11.96
CA GLY A 54 -2.52 -1.46 12.45
C GLY A 54 -1.36 -2.09 11.67
N GLU A 55 -1.64 -2.67 10.51
CA GLU A 55 -0.67 -3.33 9.64
C GLU A 55 -0.47 -2.54 8.35
N ALA A 56 0.66 -2.82 7.69
CA ALA A 56 1.01 -2.28 6.40
C ALA A 56 1.74 -3.35 5.58
N VAL A 57 1.64 -3.28 4.26
CA VAL A 57 2.45 -4.10 3.37
C VAL A 57 3.24 -3.16 2.47
N ARG A 58 4.56 -3.34 2.41
CA ARG A 58 5.39 -2.55 1.51
C ARG A 58 5.11 -3.00 0.08
N ILE A 59 4.83 -2.07 -0.83
CA ILE A 59 4.56 -2.36 -2.23
C ILE A 59 5.49 -1.56 -3.13
N MET A 60 5.99 -2.22 -4.18
CA MET A 60 6.77 -1.56 -5.23
C MET A 60 5.87 -1.12 -6.38
N THR A 61 6.37 -0.20 -7.20
CA THR A 61 5.70 0.28 -8.41
C THR A 61 5.33 -0.89 -9.32
N GLY A 62 4.06 -0.99 -9.70
CA GLY A 62 3.53 -2.09 -10.52
C GLY A 62 3.17 -3.37 -9.75
N ALA A 63 3.35 -3.41 -8.43
CA ALA A 63 2.84 -4.49 -7.60
C ALA A 63 1.32 -4.42 -7.44
N PRO A 64 0.62 -5.58 -7.35
CA PRO A 64 -0.80 -5.61 -7.03
C PRO A 64 -1.04 -5.15 -5.59
N VAL A 65 -2.14 -4.41 -5.37
CA VAL A 65 -2.56 -4.01 -4.02
C VAL A 65 -3.07 -5.24 -3.24
N PRO A 66 -2.56 -5.51 -2.02
CA PRO A 66 -3.01 -6.63 -1.20
C PRO A 66 -4.46 -6.46 -0.73
N GLY A 67 -5.16 -7.58 -0.53
CA GLY A 67 -6.51 -7.56 0.02
C GLY A 67 -6.58 -6.88 1.39
N GLY A 68 -7.63 -6.12 1.64
CA GLY A 68 -7.81 -5.39 2.90
C GLY A 68 -7.14 -4.01 2.93
N ALA A 69 -6.23 -3.70 1.99
CA ALA A 69 -5.78 -2.34 1.78
C ALA A 69 -6.76 -1.57 0.89
N ASP A 70 -6.98 -0.31 1.21
CA ASP A 70 -7.81 0.65 0.45
C ASP A 70 -7.05 1.96 0.15
N ALA A 71 -5.79 2.08 0.61
CA ALA A 71 -4.93 3.22 0.37
C ALA A 71 -3.45 2.81 0.22
N VAL A 72 -2.69 3.63 -0.51
CA VAL A 72 -1.23 3.51 -0.63
C VAL A 72 -0.59 4.81 -0.15
N VAL A 73 0.29 4.71 0.85
CA VAL A 73 1.11 5.83 1.33
C VAL A 73 2.48 5.77 0.68
N MET A 74 2.85 6.83 -0.03
CA MET A 74 4.17 6.99 -0.64
C MET A 74 5.30 6.84 0.39
N VAL A 75 6.38 6.18 0.00
CA VAL A 75 7.54 6.01 0.89
C VAL A 75 8.12 7.35 1.35
N GLU A 76 8.09 8.40 0.51
CA GLU A 76 8.58 9.75 0.86
C GLU A 76 7.75 10.44 1.95
N ARG A 77 6.50 9.99 2.16
CA ARG A 77 5.63 10.48 3.24
C ARG A 77 5.71 9.62 4.50
N THR A 78 6.52 8.57 4.47
CA THR A 78 6.81 7.73 5.63
C THR A 78 8.20 8.03 6.17
N ARG A 79 8.41 7.76 7.45
CA ARG A 79 9.76 7.70 8.02
C ARG A 79 10.15 6.23 8.08
N GLY A 80 11.19 5.84 7.35
CA GLY A 80 11.87 4.56 7.58
C GLY A 80 12.47 4.58 8.98
N GLY A 81 12.27 3.49 9.72
CA GLY A 81 12.83 3.33 11.07
C GLY A 81 14.34 3.48 11.09
#